data_AF-A0AA42ASC5-F1
#
_entry.id   AF-A0AA42ASC5-F1
#
_cell.length_a   1.000
_cell.length_b   1.000
_cell.length_c   1.000
_cell.angle_alpha   90.00
_cell.angle_beta   90.00
_cell.angle_gamma   90.00
#
_symmetry.space_group_name_H-M   'P 1'
#
loop_
_entity.id
_entity.type
_entity.pdbx_description
1 polymer ?
#
loop_
_entity_poly.entity_id
_entity_poly.type
_entity_poly.pdbx_seq_one_letter_code
_entity_poly.pdbx_strand_id
1 'polypeptide(L)'
;FDSSRDIGDGPISFKLGPDKYLNGLHDGIITMKKGKVLLFTLSFDHCNDNTINGKEIPPNCDIQYEVDLVSWITVVDICKDGGIIKRILEKSERNEQLSDLDDVL
;
A
#
# COMPACT_ATOMS: atom_id res chain seq x y z
N PHE A 1 16.20 -14.56 -1.12
CA PHE A 1 14.76 -14.51 -0.78
C PHE A 1 14.62 -13.91 0.60
N ASP A 2 13.62 -13.07 0.81
CA ASP A 2 13.30 -12.45 2.10
C ASP A 2 11.78 -12.50 2.26
N SER A 3 11.28 -12.81 3.45
CA SER A 3 9.86 -13.12 3.67
C SER A 3 9.41 -12.54 5.01
N SER A 4 8.34 -11.75 4.96
CA SER A 4 7.71 -11.23 6.17
C SER A 4 7.12 -12.32 7.06
N ARG A 5 6.79 -13.49 6.48
CA ARG A 5 6.25 -14.63 7.22
C ARG A 5 7.29 -15.24 8.16
N ASP A 6 8.58 -15.02 7.90
CA ASP A 6 9.68 -15.60 8.65
C ASP A 6 9.98 -14.80 9.93
N ILE A 7 9.49 -13.54 10.01
CA ILE A 7 9.70 -12.64 11.15
C ILE A 7 8.75 -12.98 12.33
N GLY A 8 7.64 -13.68 12.08
CA GLY A 8 6.70 -14.13 13.11
C GLY A 8 5.75 -13.05 13.67
N ASP A 9 5.99 -11.77 13.38
CA ASP A 9 5.19 -10.63 13.88
C ASP A 9 3.88 -10.37 13.10
N GLY A 10 3.54 -11.23 12.15
CA GLY A 10 2.33 -11.11 11.34
C GLY A 10 2.48 -10.25 10.07
N PRO A 11 1.37 -9.77 9.47
CA PRO A 11 1.41 -9.01 8.22
C PRO A 11 2.12 -7.66 8.37
N ILE A 12 2.98 -7.31 7.41
CA ILE A 12 3.61 -5.98 7.35
C ILE A 12 2.55 -4.93 6.98
N SER A 13 2.53 -3.83 7.72
CA SER A 13 1.65 -2.69 7.48
C SER A 13 2.46 -1.46 7.10
N PHE A 14 2.11 -0.81 6.00
CA PHE A 14 2.72 0.44 5.55
C PHE A 14 1.68 1.33 4.87
N LYS A 15 1.98 2.62 4.74
CA LYS A 15 1.12 3.56 4.00
C LYS A 15 1.47 3.49 2.52
N LEU A 16 0.46 3.45 1.67
CA LEU A 16 0.63 3.69 0.24
C LEU A 16 0.75 5.20 0.04
N GLY A 17 1.81 5.64 -0.62
CA GLY A 17 2.16 7.05 -0.75
C GLY A 17 3.47 7.25 -1.53
N PRO A 18 3.83 8.50 -1.83
CA PRO A 18 5.05 8.86 -2.58
C PRO A 18 6.36 8.50 -1.84
N ASP A 19 6.26 8.11 -0.57
CA ASP A 19 7.33 7.69 0.30
C ASP A 19 7.85 6.28 -0.06
N LYS A 20 8.83 6.28 -0.97
CA LYS A 20 10.07 5.47 -1.13
C LYS A 20 10.12 3.96 -0.84
N TYR A 21 9.18 3.34 -0.14
CA TYR A 21 9.44 1.99 0.36
C TYR A 21 9.51 0.95 -0.77
N LEU A 22 8.79 1.17 -1.88
CA LEU A 22 8.67 0.19 -2.96
C LEU A 22 8.23 0.86 -4.28
N ASN A 23 9.03 1.79 -4.81
CA ASN A 23 8.74 2.34 -6.13
C ASN A 23 8.80 1.20 -7.17
N GLY A 24 7.64 0.86 -7.75
CA GLY A 24 7.43 -0.31 -8.61
C GLY A 24 6.39 -1.30 -8.07
N LEU A 25 6.51 -1.74 -6.80
CA LEU A 25 5.49 -2.63 -6.21
C LEU A 25 4.22 -1.88 -5.82
N HIS A 26 4.34 -0.61 -5.44
CA HIS A 26 3.19 0.24 -5.14
C HIS A 26 2.12 0.18 -6.24
N ASP A 27 2.54 0.33 -7.50
CA ASP A 27 1.65 0.34 -8.66
C ASP A 27 0.99 -1.03 -8.89
N GLY A 28 1.66 -2.11 -8.51
CA GLY A 28 1.06 -3.44 -8.45
C GLY A 28 0.01 -3.56 -7.34
N ILE A 29 0.34 -3.11 -6.13
CA ILE A 29 -0.53 -3.26 -4.95
C ILE A 29 -1.86 -2.52 -5.11
N ILE A 30 -1.86 -1.32 -5.72
CA ILE A 30 -3.12 -0.57 -5.95
C ILE A 30 -4.11 -1.31 -6.89
N THR A 31 -3.65 -2.30 -7.65
CA THR A 31 -4.52 -3.13 -8.52
C THR A 31 -5.10 -4.35 -7.80
N MET A 32 -4.67 -4.64 -6.58
CA MET A 32 -5.04 -5.84 -5.85
C MET A 32 -6.46 -5.78 -5.29
N LYS A 33 -6.99 -6.98 -4.99
CA LYS A 33 -8.23 -7.16 -4.22
C LYS A 33 -7.90 -7.84 -2.89
N LYS A 34 -8.70 -7.57 -1.86
CA LYS A 34 -8.54 -8.18 -0.53
C LYS A 34 -8.52 -9.71 -0.61
N GLY A 35 -7.63 -10.33 0.15
CA GLY A 35 -7.51 -11.78 0.28
C GLY A 35 -7.01 -12.47 -0.99
N LYS A 36 -6.27 -11.75 -1.84
CA LYS A 36 -5.62 -12.32 -3.03
C LYS A 36 -4.10 -12.32 -2.86
N VAL A 37 -3.50 -13.41 -3.32
CA VAL A 37 -2.06 -13.57 -3.48
C VAL A 37 -1.70 -13.35 -4.95
N LEU A 38 -0.75 -12.48 -5.23
CA LEU A 38 -0.25 -12.22 -6.59
C LEU A 38 1.28 -12.20 -6.59
N LEU A 39 1.86 -12.56 -7.74
CA LEU A 39 3.29 -12.46 -8.02
C LEU A 39 3.53 -11.24 -8.92
N PHE A 40 4.32 -10.29 -8.43
CA PHE A 40 4.78 -9.14 -9.20
C PHE A 40 6.23 -9.34 -9.63
N THR A 41 6.55 -8.99 -10.87
CA THR A 41 7.94 -8.95 -11.36
C THR A 41 8.26 -7.51 -11.71
N LEU A 42 9.28 -6.95 -11.05
CA LEU A 42 9.80 -5.61 -11.27
C LEU A 42 11.16 -5.73 -11.94
N SER A 43 11.30 -5.16 -13.14
CA SER A 43 12.60 -5.18 -13.81
C SER A 43 13.58 -4.21 -13.15
N PHE A 44 14.87 -4.55 -13.20
CA PHE A 44 15.95 -3.76 -12.61
C PHE A 44 15.91 -2.28 -13.06
N ASP A 45 15.55 -2.02 -14.32
CA ASP A 45 15.45 -0.67 -14.90
C ASP A 45 14.38 0.22 -14.24
N HIS A 46 13.45 -0.39 -13.49
CA HIS A 46 12.38 0.31 -12.76
C HIS A 46 12.66 0.42 -11.26
N CYS A 47 13.83 -0.02 -10.79
CA CYS A 47 14.25 0.16 -9.41
C CYS A 47 14.89 1.54 -9.24
N ASN A 48 14.28 2.39 -8.42
CA ASN A 48 14.81 3.74 -8.13
C ASN A 48 16.05 3.72 -7.22
N ASP A 49 16.29 2.60 -6.53
CA ASP A 49 17.44 2.34 -5.68
C ASP A 49 17.92 0.91 -5.97
N ASN A 50 19.23 0.71 -5.95
CA ASN A 50 19.83 -0.62 -6.03
C ASN A 50 19.77 -1.34 -4.68
N THR A 51 19.06 -0.81 -3.68
CA THR A 51 18.93 -1.38 -2.34
C THR A 51 17.47 -1.66 -1.99
N ILE A 52 17.18 -2.87 -1.52
CA ILE A 52 15.86 -3.24 -0.99
C ILE A 52 16.03 -3.93 0.36
N ASN A 53 15.28 -3.47 1.37
CA ASN A 53 15.40 -3.92 2.75
C ASN A 53 16.86 -3.95 3.27
N GLY A 54 17.66 -2.95 2.86
CA GLY A 54 19.07 -2.84 3.25
C GLY A 54 20.02 -3.82 2.54
N LYS A 55 19.57 -4.53 1.49
CA LYS A 55 20.39 -5.43 0.67
C LYS A 55 20.56 -4.85 -0.73
N GLU A 56 21.79 -4.86 -1.23
CA GLU A 56 22.10 -4.42 -2.60
C GLU A 56 21.63 -5.47 -3.61
N ILE A 57 21.02 -5.00 -4.70
CA ILE A 57 20.49 -5.79 -5.79
C ILE A 57 21.57 -5.84 -6.87
N PRO A 58 21.96 -7.05 -7.34
CA PRO A 58 22.86 -7.18 -8.46
C PRO A 58 22.30 -6.51 -9.73
N PRO A 59 23.15 -5.89 -10.57
CA PRO A 59 22.70 -5.30 -11.83
C PRO A 59 22.09 -6.35 -12.76
N ASN A 60 21.09 -5.95 -13.53
CA ASN A 60 20.36 -6.79 -14.50
C ASN A 60 19.59 -7.96 -13.87
N CYS A 61 19.18 -7.85 -12.61
CA CYS A 61 18.37 -8.86 -11.94
C CYS A 61 16.94 -8.35 -11.75
N ASP A 62 15.96 -9.06 -12.29
CA ASP A 62 14.56 -8.78 -12.01
C ASP A 62 14.19 -9.21 -10.59
N ILE A 63 13.34 -8.42 -9.94
CA ILE A 63 12.91 -8.64 -8.57
C ILE A 63 11.49 -9.17 -8.58
N GLN A 64 11.25 -10.23 -7.81
CA GLN A 64 9.93 -10.82 -7.68
C GLN A 64 9.38 -10.64 -6.27
N TYR A 65 8.11 -10.23 -6.19
CA TYR A 65 7.36 -10.10 -4.94
C TYR A 65 6.13 -10.99 -4.99
N GLU A 66 6.05 -11.96 -4.08
CA GLU A 66 4.79 -12.62 -3.77
C GLU A 66 4.09 -11.82 -2.67
N VAL A 67 2.94 -11.23 -2.98
CA VAL A 67 2.20 -10.38 -2.06
C VAL A 67 0.84 -10.99 -1.77
N ASP A 68 0.54 -11.16 -0.48
CA ASP A 68 -0.78 -11.48 0.05
C ASP A 68 -1.42 -10.23 0.65
N LEU A 69 -2.47 -9.70 0.01
CA LEU A 69 -3.16 -8.51 0.51
C LEU A 69 -4.20 -8.87 1.57
N VAL A 70 -3.77 -8.88 2.84
CA VAL A 70 -4.62 -9.25 3.98
C VAL A 70 -5.76 -8.24 4.22
N SER A 71 -5.43 -6.96 4.36
CA SER A 71 -6.42 -5.88 4.55
C SER A 71 -5.80 -4.50 4.30
N TRP A 72 -6.64 -3.47 4.20
CA TRP A 72 -6.22 -2.07 4.19
C TRP A 72 -7.27 -1.20 4.86
N ILE A 73 -6.87 0.02 5.24
CA ILE A 73 -7.77 1.07 5.72
C ILE A 73 -7.70 2.21 4.70
N THR A 74 -8.85 2.68 4.24
CA THR A 74 -8.88 3.85 3.35
C THR A 74 -8.68 5.11 4.19
N VAL A 75 -7.70 5.92 3.80
CA VAL A 75 -7.36 7.18 4.47
C VAL A 75 -7.60 8.33 3.49
N VAL A 76 -8.32 9.35 3.93
CA VAL A 76 -8.65 10.54 3.13
C VAL A 76 -8.19 11.77 3.87
N ASP A 77 -7.37 12.60 3.21
CA ASP A 77 -7.12 13.97 3.65
C ASP A 77 -8.27 14.85 3.18
N ILE A 78 -9.10 15.31 4.11
CA ILE A 78 -10.34 16.04 3.82
C ILE A 78 -10.01 17.45 3.30
N CYS A 79 -9.00 18.08 3.87
CA CYS A 79 -8.61 19.45 3.57
C CYS A 79 -7.50 19.54 2.52
N LYS A 80 -6.85 18.40 2.18
CA LYS A 80 -5.71 18.30 1.25
C LYS A 80 -4.48 19.09 1.70
N ASP A 81 -4.41 19.42 2.98
CA ASP A 81 -3.34 20.15 3.63
C ASP A 81 -2.71 19.36 4.81
N GLY A 82 -3.17 18.13 5.02
CA GLY A 82 -2.79 17.28 6.15
C GLY A 82 -3.47 17.62 7.48
N GLY A 83 -4.32 18.64 7.53
CA GLY A 83 -4.95 19.13 8.77
C GLY A 83 -6.04 18.21 9.32
N ILE A 84 -6.86 17.61 8.44
CA ILE A 84 -7.93 16.68 8.82
C ILE A 84 -7.80 15.37 8.05
N ILE A 85 -7.43 14.30 8.76
CA ILE A 85 -7.25 12.96 8.20
C ILE A 85 -8.38 12.02 8.65
N LYS A 86 -9.21 11.57 7.72
CA LYS A 86 -10.29 10.59 7.96
C LYS A 86 -9.81 9.18 7.66
N ARG A 87 -9.98 8.25 8.59
CA ARG A 87 -9.75 6.81 8.41
C ARG A 87 -11.10 6.08 8.33
N ILE A 88 -11.36 5.38 7.24
CA ILE A 88 -12.61 4.63 7.03
C ILE A 88 -12.43 3.24 7.63
N LEU A 89 -13.01 3.00 8.81
CA LEU A 89 -12.96 1.69 9.49
C LEU A 89 -14.00 0.73 8.92
N GLU A 90 -15.18 1.24 8.60
CA GLU A 90 -16.28 0.51 7.97
C GLU A 90 -16.77 1.30 6.77
N LYS A 91 -16.93 0.62 5.64
CA LYS A 91 -17.43 1.25 4.42
C LYS A 91 -18.96 1.29 4.49
N SER A 92 -19.56 2.47 4.33
CA SER A 92 -21.00 2.61 4.19
C SER A 92 -21.45 2.06 2.82
N GLU A 93 -22.64 1.45 2.79
CA GLU A 93 -23.26 1.00 1.53
C GLU A 93 -23.86 2.16 0.73
N ARG A 94 -24.24 3.24 1.41
CA ARG A 94 -24.80 4.44 0.78
C ARG A 94 -23.68 5.40 0.38
N ASN A 95 -23.82 5.97 -0.81
CA ASN A 95 -22.93 7.00 -1.34
C ASN A 95 -23.46 8.42 -1.02
N GLU A 96 -24.14 8.57 0.11
CA GLU A 96 -24.67 9.83 0.60
C GLU A 96 -23.57 10.53 1.40
N GLN A 97 -23.30 11.79 1.03
CA GLN A 97 -22.35 12.63 1.75
C GLN A 97 -23.12 13.79 2.37
N LEU A 98 -22.87 14.02 3.66
CA LEU A 98 -23.45 15.14 4.39
C LEU A 98 -23.02 16.47 3.73
N SER A 99 -23.95 17.41 3.69
CA SER A 99 -23.78 18.75 3.15
C SER A 99 -23.87 19.80 4.25
N ASP A 100 -23.44 21.02 3.93
CA ASP A 100 -23.64 22.14 4.82
C ASP A 100 -25.16 22.30 5.08
N LEU A 101 -25.53 22.48 6.36
CA LEU A 101 -26.90 22.60 6.89
C LEU A 101 -27.61 21.29 7.26
N ASP A 102 -27.02 20.12 7.03
CA ASP A 102 -27.59 18.87 7.53
C ASP A 102 -27.37 18.74 9.06
N ASP A 103 -28.40 18.30 9.78
CA ASP A 103 -28.31 18.05 11.22
C ASP A 103 -27.73 16.64 11.50
N VAL A 104 -26.84 16.57 12.49
CA VAL A 104 -26.29 15.31 13.02
C VAL A 104 -26.92 15.03 14.39
N LEU A 105 -27.50 13.84 14.57
CA LEU A 105 -28.11 13.37 15.82
C LEU A 105 -27.19 12.41 16.58
#